data_AF-A0A519PCJ0-F1
#
_entry.id   AF-A0A519PCJ0-F1
#
_cell.length_a   1.000
_cell.length_b   1.000
_cell.length_c   1.000
_cell.angle_alpha   90.00
_cell.angle_beta   90.00
_cell.angle_gamma   90.00
#
_symmetry.space_group_name_H-M   'P 1'
#
loop_
_entity.id
_entity.type
_entity.pdbx_description
1 polymer ?
#
loop_
_entity_poly.entity_id
_entity_poly.type
_entity_poly.pdbx_seq_one_letter_code
_entity_poly.pdbx_strand_id
1 'polypeptide(L)'
;MRILASDQAVLDHVAARREAIIGRAVDWAEVNSGSRNAEGLNAVLAMLEATARTLPAEVERVATQPSTTVGDDGQVRADAHADALQ
;
A
#
# COMPACT_ATOMS: atom_id res chain seq x y z
N MET A 1 -12.97 10.01 27.99
CA MET A 1 -12.52 10.79 26.81
C MET A 1 -13.69 11.65 26.36
N ARG A 2 -13.50 12.97 26.18
CA ARG A 2 -14.55 13.89 25.72
C ARG A 2 -14.35 14.16 24.23
N ILE A 3 -15.37 13.93 23.42
CA ILE A 3 -15.38 14.29 21.99
C ILE A 3 -15.76 15.76 21.89
N LEU A 4 -14.90 16.56 21.25
CA LEU A 4 -15.11 17.98 20.98
C LEU A 4 -15.86 18.17 19.66
N ALA A 5 -16.38 19.36 19.40
CA ALA A 5 -17.09 19.66 18.15
C ALA A 5 -16.19 19.51 16.92
N SER A 6 -14.89 19.84 17.04
CA SER A 6 -13.88 19.60 16.00
C SER A 6 -13.70 18.12 15.68
N ASP A 7 -13.73 17.27 16.70
CA ASP A 7 -13.60 15.82 16.53
C ASP A 7 -14.83 15.27 15.81
N GLN A 8 -16.02 15.76 16.18
CA GLN A 8 -17.26 15.37 15.54
C GLN A 8 -17.26 15.71 14.03
N ALA A 9 -16.75 16.87 13.64
CA ALA A 9 -16.65 17.25 12.23
C ALA A 9 -15.75 16.28 11.42
N VAL A 10 -14.66 15.79 12.02
CA VAL A 10 -13.79 14.77 11.39
C VAL A 10 -14.52 13.43 11.30
N LEU A 11 -15.20 13.01 12.36
CA LEU A 11 -15.98 11.77 12.37
C LEU A 11 -17.09 11.79 11.31
N ASP A 12 -17.81 12.91 11.18
CA ASP A 12 -18.86 13.08 10.17
C ASP A 12 -18.28 13.02 8.76
N HIS A 13 -17.09 13.62 8.54
CA HIS A 13 -16.38 13.56 7.26
C HIS A 13 -15.99 12.11 6.87
N VAL A 14 -15.53 11.31 7.84
CA VAL A 14 -15.21 9.89 7.65
C VAL A 14 -16.49 9.08 7.40
N ALA A 15 -17.54 9.31 8.20
CA ALA A 15 -18.81 8.62 8.08
C ALA A 15 -19.45 8.82 6.70
N ALA A 16 -19.40 10.05 6.17
CA ALA A 16 -19.87 10.38 4.82
C ALA A 16 -19.12 9.64 3.69
N ARG A 17 -17.93 9.08 3.97
CA ARG A 17 -17.08 8.36 3.01
C ARG A 17 -17.01 6.85 3.25
N ARG A 18 -17.83 6.32 4.17
CA ARG A 18 -17.83 4.90 4.57
C ARG A 18 -17.74 3.95 3.38
N GLU A 19 -18.66 4.04 2.44
CA GLU A 19 -18.73 3.13 1.29
C GLU A 19 -17.48 3.21 0.42
N ALA A 20 -16.97 4.43 0.17
CA ALA A 20 -15.77 4.62 -0.63
C ALA A 20 -14.50 4.06 0.06
N ILE A 21 -14.41 4.19 1.38
CA ILE A 21 -13.29 3.65 2.17
C ILE A 21 -13.33 2.12 2.17
N ILE A 22 -14.51 1.53 2.40
CA ILE A 22 -14.70 0.08 2.38
C ILE A 22 -14.43 -0.48 0.99
N GLY A 23 -15.00 0.13 -0.05
CA GLY A 23 -14.80 -0.29 -1.44
C GLY A 23 -13.32 -0.31 -1.81
N ARG A 24 -12.60 0.78 -1.53
CA ARG A 24 -11.14 0.82 -1.77
C ARG A 24 -10.38 -0.27 -1.02
N ALA A 25 -10.74 -0.53 0.24
CA ALA A 25 -10.09 -1.57 1.03
C ALA A 25 -10.32 -2.97 0.45
N VAL A 26 -11.53 -3.25 -0.03
CA VAL A 26 -11.87 -4.51 -0.71
C VAL A 26 -11.12 -4.62 -2.04
N ASP A 27 -11.20 -3.59 -2.89
CA ASP A 27 -10.53 -3.56 -4.21
C ASP A 27 -9.03 -3.82 -4.07
N TRP A 28 -8.38 -3.25 -3.04
CA TRP A 28 -6.95 -3.45 -2.81
C TRP A 28 -6.63 -4.83 -2.24
N ALA A 29 -7.49 -5.37 -1.38
CA ALA A 29 -7.33 -6.71 -0.82
C ALA A 29 -7.50 -7.83 -1.87
N GLU A 30 -8.24 -7.58 -2.95
CA GLU A 30 -8.39 -8.52 -4.07
C GLU A 30 -7.12 -8.64 -4.91
N VAL A 31 -6.19 -7.68 -4.82
CA VAL A 31 -4.91 -7.77 -5.52
C VAL A 31 -3.96 -8.67 -4.73
N ASN A 32 -3.60 -9.82 -5.30
CA ASN A 32 -2.64 -10.75 -4.69
C ASN A 32 -1.23 -10.15 -4.66
N SER A 33 -0.90 -9.40 -3.61
CA SER A 33 0.41 -8.78 -3.41
C SER A 33 1.31 -9.58 -2.45
N GLY A 34 1.27 -10.91 -2.53
CA GLY A 34 2.19 -11.76 -1.77
C GLY A 34 3.66 -11.43 -2.09
N SER A 35 4.57 -11.61 -1.14
CA SER A 35 5.98 -11.18 -1.26
C SER A 35 6.75 -11.79 -2.45
N ARG A 36 6.28 -12.91 -3.00
CA ARG A 36 6.84 -13.56 -4.19
C ARG A 36 6.06 -13.29 -5.48
N ASN A 37 5.05 -12.41 -5.43
CA ASN A 37 4.28 -11.99 -6.59
C ASN A 37 4.66 -10.56 -6.97
N ALA A 38 5.69 -10.43 -7.81
CA ALA A 38 6.18 -9.13 -8.27
C ALA A 38 5.12 -8.33 -9.05
N GLU A 39 4.28 -9.00 -9.84
CA GLU A 39 3.20 -8.34 -10.60
C GLU A 39 2.17 -7.73 -9.65
N GLY A 40 1.70 -8.50 -8.68
CA GLY A 40 0.73 -8.03 -7.69
C GLY A 40 1.28 -6.92 -6.78
N LEU A 41 2.55 -7.00 -6.38
CA LEU A 41 3.21 -5.92 -5.64
C LEU A 41 3.28 -4.63 -6.44
N ASN A 42 3.66 -4.71 -7.73
CA ASN A 42 3.70 -3.53 -8.60
C ASN A 42 2.30 -2.95 -8.87
N ALA A 43 1.27 -3.79 -8.94
CA ALA A 43 -0.12 -3.35 -9.06
C ALA A 43 -0.56 -2.56 -7.82
N VAL A 44 -0.30 -3.06 -6.61
CA VAL A 44 -0.57 -2.32 -5.37
C VAL A 44 0.23 -1.02 -5.29
N LEU A 45 1.51 -1.04 -5.68
CA LEU A 45 2.36 0.16 -5.72
C LEU A 45 1.76 1.24 -6.64
N ALA A 46 1.24 0.87 -7.81
CA ALA A 46 0.58 1.81 -8.72
C ALA A 46 -0.70 2.41 -8.13
N MET A 47 -1.50 1.61 -7.41
CA MET A 47 -2.71 2.10 -6.72
C MET A 47 -2.38 3.06 -5.58
N LEU A 48 -1.34 2.76 -4.79
CA LEU A 48 -0.82 3.63 -3.74
C LEU A 48 -0.34 4.96 -4.33
N GLU A 49 0.47 4.91 -5.38
CA GLU A 49 1.01 6.10 -6.05
C GLU A 49 -0.09 7.00 -6.59
N ALA A 50 -1.09 6.43 -7.29
CA ALA A 50 -2.23 7.18 -7.80
C ALA A 50 -3.02 7.88 -6.68
N THR A 51 -3.16 7.23 -5.52
CA THR A 51 -3.86 7.79 -4.36
C THR A 51 -3.02 8.89 -3.69
N ALA A 52 -1.73 8.64 -3.48
CA ALA A 52 -0.82 9.57 -2.82
C ALA A 52 -0.66 10.87 -3.62
N ARG A 53 -0.62 10.80 -4.95
CA ARG A 53 -0.52 11.98 -5.83
C ARG A 53 -1.71 12.96 -5.73
N THR A 54 -2.80 12.57 -5.07
CA THR A 54 -3.92 13.49 -4.77
C THR A 54 -3.65 14.40 -3.56
N LEU A 55 -2.63 14.08 -2.76
CA LEU A 55 -2.23 14.85 -1.59
C LEU A 55 -1.25 15.95 -1.99
N PRO A 56 -1.17 17.05 -1.22
CA PRO A 56 -0.14 18.07 -1.41
C PRO A 56 1.22 17.58 -0.86
N ALA A 57 1.74 16.51 -1.46
CA ALA A 57 3.00 15.86 -1.09
C ALA A 57 3.81 15.51 -2.34
N GLU A 58 5.13 15.41 -2.18
CA GLU A 58 5.98 14.75 -3.16
C GLU A 58 5.78 13.24 -3.06
N VAL A 59 5.73 12.56 -4.21
CA VAL A 59 5.51 11.11 -4.28
C VAL A 59 6.56 10.53 -5.21
N GLU A 60 7.40 9.66 -4.69
CA GLU A 60 8.49 9.03 -5.44
C GLU A 60 8.56 7.51 -5.25
N ARG A 61 9.04 6.81 -6.28
CA ARG A 61 9.39 5.40 -6.18
C ARG A 61 10.87 5.26 -5.85
N VAL A 62 11.16 4.50 -4.80
CA VAL A 62 12.52 4.29 -4.30
C VAL A 62 12.88 2.81 -4.46
N ALA A 63 13.93 2.53 -5.21
CA ALA A 63 14.41 1.17 -5.43
C ALA A 63 14.72 0.47 -4.11
N THR A 64 14.17 -0.72 -3.92
CA THR A 64 14.41 -1.55 -2.73
C THR A 64 15.63 -2.45 -2.91
N GLN A 65 16.28 -2.79 -1.80
CA GLN A 65 17.40 -3.74 -1.81
C GLN A 65 16.87 -5.17 -1.96
N PRO A 66 17.49 -6.02 -2.81
CA PRO A 66 17.09 -7.42 -2.92
C PRO A 66 17.38 -8.18 -1.63
N SER A 67 16.60 -9.23 -1.37
CA SER A 67 16.91 -10.18 -0.28
C SER A 67 17.66 -11.40 -0.81
N THR A 68 18.25 -12.17 0.09
CA THR A 68 18.89 -13.45 -0.24
C THR A 68 18.09 -14.60 0.35
N THR A 69 17.84 -15.63 -0.46
CA THR A 69 17.16 -16.86 -0.05
C THR A 69 18.03 -18.07 -0.36
N VAL A 70 18.02 -19.09 0.50
CA VAL A 70 18.67 -20.39 0.26
C VAL A 70 17.59 -21.41 -0.07
N GLY A 71 17.71 -22.05 -1.23
CA GLY A 71 16.79 -23.10 -1.67
C GLY A 71 16.97 -24.40 -0.90
N ASP A 72 16.04 -25.32 -1.10
CA ASP A 72 16.14 -26.71 -0.61
C ASP A 72 17.31 -27.48 -1.25
N ASP A 73 17.75 -27.04 -2.42
CA ASP A 73 18.96 -27.46 -3.12
C ASP A 73 20.26 -26.86 -2.55
N GLY A 74 20.16 -26.03 -1.50
CA GLY A 74 21.28 -25.32 -0.91
C GLY A 74 21.82 -24.16 -1.75
N GLN A 75 21.17 -23.83 -2.88
CA GLN A 75 21.62 -22.73 -3.75
C GLN A 75 21.16 -21.38 -3.20
N VAL A 76 22.06 -20.42 -3.23
CA VAL A 76 21.81 -19.02 -2.82
C VAL A 76 21.24 -18.26 -4.01
N ARG A 77 20.11 -17.59 -3.82
CA ARG A 77 19.44 -16.77 -4.85
C ARG A 77 19.15 -15.38 -4.30
N ALA A 78 19.30 -14.38 -5.17
CA ALA A 78 18.85 -13.03 -4.89
C ALA A 78 17.41 -12.87 -5.35
N ASP A 79 16.53 -12.41 -4.46
CA ASP A 79 15.13 -12.11 -4.74
C ASP A 79 14.96 -10.59 -4.84
N ALA A 80 14.56 -10.12 -6.02
CA ALA A 80 14.23 -8.72 -6.24
C ALA A 80 12.86 -8.37 -5.63
N HIS A 81 12.74 -7.15 -5.14
CA HIS A 81 11.51 -6.61 -4.56
C HIS A 81 11.00 -5.43 -5.39
N ALA A 82 9.71 -5.14 -5.28
CA ALA A 82 9.14 -3.92 -5.85
C ALA A 82 9.71 -2.68 -5.14
N ASP A 83 9.69 -1.53 -5.82
CA ASP A 83 10.07 -0.26 -5.22
C ASP A 83 9.20 0.08 -4.01
N ALA A 84 9.74 0.86 -3.08
CA ALA A 84 8.97 1.51 -2.03
C ALA A 84 8.34 2.80 -2.58
N LEU A 85 7.23 3.23 -1.98
CA LEU A 85 6.65 4.55 -2.21
C LEU A 85 7.01 5.45 -1.03
N GLN A 86 7.56 6.63 -1.32
CA GLN A 86 7.85 7.69 -0.34
C GLN A 86 7.03 8.93 -0.65
#